data_AF-A0A2V7M4M7-F1
#
_entry.id   AF-A0A2V7M4M7-F1
#
_cell.length_a   1.000
_cell.length_b   1.000
_cell.length_c   1.000
_cell.angle_alpha   90.00
_cell.angle_beta   90.00
_cell.angle_gamma   90.00
#
_symmetry.space_group_name_H-M   'P 1'
#
loop_
_entity.id
_entity.type
_entity.pdbx_description
1 polymer ?
#
loop_
_entity_poly.entity_id
_entity_poly.type
_entity_poly.pdbx_seq_one_letter_code
_entity_poly.pdbx_strand_id
1 'polypeptide(L)' 'ESWSDVALAEALDNFERTLIARALSAARGNVAEAARKLATDRANLYRRMRRLGLEPPRNVAG' A
#
# COMPACT_ATOMS: atom_id res chain seq x y z
N GLU A 1 5.83 23.90 16.28
CA GLU A 1 5.47 22.67 15.53
C GLU A 1 5.78 22.92 14.06
N SER A 2 6.73 22.18 13.49
CA SER A 2 7.11 22.37 12.09
C SER A 2 6.09 21.64 11.23
N TRP A 3 5.18 22.40 10.65
CA TRP A 3 4.49 21.97 9.44
C TRP A 3 5.58 21.85 8.38
N SER A 4 6.04 20.63 8.16
CA SER A 4 7.00 20.34 7.10
C SER A 4 6.40 20.77 5.77
N ASP A 5 7.16 21.51 4.97
CA ASP A 5 6.79 22.04 3.64
C ASP A 5 6.76 20.89 2.60
N VAL A 6 5.96 19.85 2.90
CA VAL A 6 5.82 18.67 2.07
C VAL A 6 4.60 18.85 1.20
N ALA A 7 4.73 18.58 -0.09
CA ALA A 7 3.61 18.60 -1.01
C ALA A 7 2.51 17.65 -0.52
N LEU A 8 1.25 18.10 -0.59
CA LEU A 8 0.07 17.31 -0.19
C LEU A 8 0.08 15.90 -0.81
N ALA A 9 0.48 15.80 -2.08
CA ALA A 9 0.58 14.53 -2.79
C ALA A 9 1.53 13.54 -2.10
N GLU A 10 2.70 14.01 -1.64
CA GLU A 10 3.70 13.18 -0.97
C GLU A 10 3.20 12.75 0.43
N ALA A 11 2.56 13.66 1.16
CA ALA A 11 1.97 13.34 2.47
C ALA A 11 0.89 12.25 2.35
N LEU A 12 0.01 12.36 1.34
CA LEU A 12 -1.02 11.36 1.04
C LEU A 12 -0.40 10.03 0.61
N ASP A 13 0.64 10.04 -0.22
CA ASP A 13 1.34 8.83 -0.64
C ASP A 13 2.01 8.12 0.54
N ASN A 14 2.61 8.87 1.46
CA ASN A 14 3.23 8.29 2.65
C ASN A 14 2.19 7.67 3.61
N PHE A 15 1.06 8.36 3.78
CA PHE A 15 -0.04 7.84 4.58
C PHE A 15 -0.65 6.59 3.94
N GLU A 16 -0.89 6.61 2.64
CA GLU A 16 -1.39 5.46 1.88
C GLU A 16 -0.43 4.27 1.97
N ARG A 17 0.88 4.52 1.82
CA ARG A 17 1.93 3.51 1.98
C ARG A 17 1.86 2.84 3.35
N THR A 18 1.69 3.64 4.39
CA THR A 18 1.59 3.15 5.77
C THR A 18 0.35 2.29 5.98
N LEU A 19 -0.81 2.71 5.49
CA LEU A 19 -2.06 1.94 5.59
C LEU A 19 -1.96 0.60 4.86
N ILE A 20 -1.44 0.60 3.63
CA ILE A 20 -1.27 -0.61 2.83
C ILE A 20 -0.30 -1.58 3.53
N ALA A 21 0.84 -1.09 4.00
CA ALA A 21 1.82 -1.91 4.71
C ALA A 21 1.22 -2.56 5.98
N ARG A 22 0.46 -1.80 6.77
CA ARG A 22 -0.23 -2.32 7.97
C ARG A 22 -1.27 -3.37 7.61
N ALA A 23 -2.08 -3.14 6.58
CA ALA A 23 -3.08 -4.10 6.14
C ALA A 23 -2.45 -5.40 5.61
N LEU A 24 -1.36 -5.30 4.85
CA LEU A 24 -0.60 -6.45 4.36
C LEU A 24 0.02 -7.24 5.52
N SER A 25 0.61 -6.56 6.50
CA SER A 25 1.16 -7.20 7.70
C SER A 25 0.07 -7.95 8.48
N ALA A 26 -1.08 -7.30 8.74
CA ALA A 26 -2.23 -7.91 9.40
C ALA A 26 -2.83 -9.08 8.60
N ALA A 27 -2.70 -9.07 7.28
CA ALA A 27 -3.14 -10.13 6.39
C ALA A 27 -2.06 -11.19 6.11
N ARG A 28 -0.89 -11.13 6.77
CA ARG A 28 0.27 -12.02 6.53
C ARG A 28 0.66 -12.10 5.04
N GLY A 29 0.65 -10.96 4.36
CA GLY A 29 0.96 -10.86 2.93
C GLY A 29 -0.17 -11.24 1.98
N ASN A 30 -1.33 -11.67 2.47
CA ASN A 30 -2.49 -11.94 1.61
C ASN A 30 -3.12 -10.63 1.12
N VAL A 31 -2.83 -10.28 -0.13
CA VAL A 31 -3.32 -9.05 -0.78
C VAL A 31 -4.85 -9.00 -0.86
N ALA A 32 -5.54 -10.13 -1.03
CA ALA A 32 -7.01 -10.14 -1.10
C ALA A 32 -7.64 -9.81 0.26
N GLU A 33 -7.09 -10.37 1.34
CA GLU A 33 -7.51 -10.07 2.70
C GLU A 33 -7.16 -8.63 3.11
N ALA A 34 -5.98 -8.15 2.71
CA ALA A 34 -5.60 -6.75 2.92
C ALA A 34 -6.55 -5.79 2.18
N ALA A 35 -6.94 -6.10 0.95
CA ALA A 35 -7.89 -5.30 0.17
C ALA A 35 -9.26 -5.26 0.85
N ARG A 36 -9.76 -6.42 1.33
CA ARG A 36 -11.00 -6.48 2.12
C ARG A 36 -10.93 -5.61 3.38
N LYS A 37 -9.81 -5.67 4.12
CA LYS A 37 -9.60 -4.83 5.31
C LYS A 37 -9.59 -3.33 5.00
N LEU A 38 -9.09 -2.95 3.82
CA LEU A 38 -9.07 -1.56 3.35
C LEU A 38 -10.35 -1.16 2.61
N ALA A 39 -11.40 -2.00 2.62
CA ALA A 39 -12.65 -1.79 1.90
C ALA A 39 -12.45 -1.47 0.40
N THR A 40 -11.50 -2.16 -0.23
CA THR A 40 -11.19 -2.01 -1.66
C THR A 40 -11.07 -3.38 -2.34
N ASP A 41 -10.95 -3.39 -3.66
CA ASP A 41 -10.73 -4.60 -4.43
C ASP A 41 -9.23 -4.90 -4.62
N ARG A 42 -8.94 -6.18 -4.88
CA ARG A 42 -7.57 -6.68 -5.07
C ARG A 42 -6.85 -5.98 -6.23
N ALA A 43 -7.53 -5.68 -7.33
CA ALA A 43 -6.91 -5.07 -8.51
C ALA A 43 -6.56 -3.60 -8.27
N ASN A 44 -7.40 -2.86 -7.56
CA ASN A 44 -7.10 -1.50 -7.11
C ASN A 44 -5.95 -1.46 -6.10
N LEU A 45 -5.94 -2.38 -5.12
CA LEU A 45 -4.84 -2.48 -4.17
C LEU A 45 -3.50 -2.77 -4.89
N TYR A 46 -3.49 -3.69 -5.86
CA TYR A 46 -2.29 -3.94 -6.67
C TYR A 46 -1.83 -2.70 -7.43
N ARG A 47 -2.74 -1.97 -8.09
CA ARG A 47 -2.41 -0.73 -8.81
C ARG A 47 -1.78 0.31 -7.88
N ARG A 48 -2.34 0.48 -6.67
CA ARG A 48 -1.81 1.38 -5.64
C ARG A 48 -0.44 0.92 -5.15
N MET A 49 -0.26 -0.38 -4.91
CA MET A 49 1.04 -0.95 -4.54
C MET A 49 2.09 -0.72 -5.63
N ARG A 50 1.76 -0.91 -6.91
CA ARG A 50 2.68 -0.61 -8.03
C ARG A 50 3.10 0.85 -8.03
N ARG A 51 2.11 1.75 -7.96
CA ARG A 51 2.32 3.21 -7.97
C ARG A 51 3.20 3.67 -6.81
N LEU A 52 3.02 3.06 -5.65
CA LEU A 52 3.77 3.36 -4.44
C LEU A 52 5.07 2.52 -4.31
N GLY A 53 5.41 1.66 -5.27
CA GLY A 53 6.60 0.80 -5.15
C GLY A 53 6.57 -0.16 -3.94
N LEU A 54 5.38 -0.66 -3.60
CA LEU A 54 5.12 -1.65 -2.55
C LEU A 54 4.89 -3.07 -3.09
N GLU A 55 5.12 -3.29 -4.39
CA GLU A 55 4.95 -4.62 -4.99
C GLU A 55 5.88 -5.64 -4.30
N PRO A 56 5.37 -6.78 -3.81
CA PRO A 56 6.24 -7.87 -3.44
C PRO A 56 7.01 -8.30 -4.71
N PRO A 57 8.28 -8.72 -4.57
CA PRO A 57 9.03 -9.23 -5.72
C PRO A 57 8.18 -10.30 -6.37
N ARG A 58 7.83 -10.11 -7.66
CA ARG A 58 7.24 -11.16 -8.47
C ARG A 58 8.25 -12.30 -8.41
N ASN A 59 7.92 -13.35 -7.68
CA ASN A 59 8.76 -14.54 -7.64
C ASN A 59 8.90 -15.02 -9.09
N VAL A 60 10.08 -14.80 -9.67
CA VAL A 60 10.48 -15.32 -10.99
C VAL A 60 10.92 -16.78 -10.90
N ALA A 61 10.65 -17.47 -9.79
CA ALA A 61 10.78 -18.92 -9.70
C ALA A 61 9.41 -19.57 -9.96
N GLY A 62 9.25 -20.07 -11.18
CA GLY A 62 8.12 -20.83 -11.70
C GLY A 62 8.30 -21.05 -13.18
#